data_AF-A0A9D1K7E6-F1
#
_entry.id   AF-A0A9D1K7E6-F1
#
_cell.length_a   1.000
_cell.length_b   1.000
_cell.length_c   1.000
_cell.angle_alpha   90.00
_cell.angle_beta   90.00
_cell.angle_gamma   90.00
#
_symmetry.space_group_name_H-M   'P 1'
#
loop_
_entity.id
_entity.type
_entity.pdbx_description
1 polymer ?
#
loop_
_entity_poly.entity_id
_entity_poly.type
_entity_poly.pdbx_seq_one_letter_code
_entity_poly.pdbx_strand_id
1 'polypeptide(L)' 'MFEWLTANIGSVVVGLVVLCMVAAVVFKLIRDKKRGKGTCSCGDNCGSCACSGACHGSHSGR' A
#
# COMPACT_ATOMS: atom_id res chain seq x y z
N MET A 1 7.69 19.83 -36.11
CA MET A 1 7.62 18.69 -35.16
C MET A 1 6.94 19.09 -33.84
N PHE A 2 7.29 20.22 -33.21
CA PHE A 2 6.63 20.69 -31.98
C PHE A 2 5.14 21.08 -32.12
N GLU A 3 4.67 21.43 -33.31
CA GLU A 3 3.26 21.82 -33.52
C GLU A 3 2.25 20.69 -33.28
N TRP A 4 2.66 19.42 -33.52
CA TRP A 4 1.80 18.27 -33.20
C TRP A 4 1.58 18.12 -31.68
N LEU A 5 2.59 18.48 -30.89
CA LEU A 5 2.52 18.42 -29.43
C LEU A 5 1.64 19.56 -28.89
N THR A 6 1.71 20.75 -29.48
CA THR A 6 0.87 21.90 -29.12
C THR A 6 -0.59 21.71 -29.56
N ALA A 7 -0.82 21.11 -30.73
CA ALA A 7 -2.18 20.80 -31.22
C ALA A 7 -2.88 19.72 -30.37
N ASN A 8 -2.12 18.80 -29.78
CA ASN A 8 -2.65 17.70 -28.95
C ASN A 8 -2.35 17.89 -27.46
N ILE A 9 -1.98 19.10 -27.03
CA ILE A 9 -1.57 19.37 -25.64
C ILE A 9 -2.70 19.04 -24.66
N GLY A 10 -3.96 19.25 -25.05
CA GLY A 10 -5.13 18.89 -24.24
C GLY A 10 -5.19 17.39 -23.95
N SER A 11 -4.99 16.55 -24.97
CA SER A 11 -4.98 15.09 -24.82
C SER A 11 -3.82 14.62 -23.94
N VAL A 12 -2.65 15.25 -24.06
CA VAL A 12 -1.48 14.96 -23.22
C VAL A 12 -1.77 15.30 -21.75
N VAL A 13 -2.38 16.46 -21.47
CA VAL A 13 -2.73 16.88 -20.11
C VAL A 13 -3.76 15.92 -19.49
N VAL A 14 -4.81 15.55 -20.24
CA VAL A 14 -5.82 14.60 -19.76
C VAL A 14 -5.18 13.24 -19.46
N GLY A 15 -4.32 12.75 -20.35
CA GLY A 15 -3.58 11.49 -20.14
C GLY A 15 -2.71 11.53 -18.87
N LEU A 16 -2.04 12.65 -18.61
CA LEU A 16 -1.19 12.83 -17.43
C LEU A 16 -2.02 12.83 -16.14
N VAL A 17 -3.16 13.53 -16.12
CA VAL A 17 -4.07 13.56 -14.96
C VAL A 17 -4.59 12.16 -14.62
N VAL A 18 -5.05 11.41 -15.63
CA VAL A 18 -5.54 10.03 -15.45
C VAL A 18 -4.41 9.13 -14.93
N LEU A 19 -3.22 9.23 -15.51
CA LEU A 19 -2.06 8.44 -15.10
C LEU A 19 -1.66 8.73 -13.64
N CYS A 20 -1.68 10.00 -13.22
CA CYS A 20 -1.44 10.39 -11.83
C CYS A 20 -2.49 9.81 -10.87
N MET A 21 -3.79 9.86 -11.24
CA MET A 21 -4.84 9.26 -10.41
C MET A 21 -4.64 7.75 -10.26
N VAL A 22 -4.43 7.03 -11.36
CA VAL A 22 -4.22 5.58 -11.34
C VAL A 22 -2.98 5.23 -10.53
N ALA A 23 -1.87 5.95 -10.73
CA ALA A 23 -0.63 5.75 -9.98
C ALA A 23 -0.84 6.00 -8.48
N ALA A 24 -1.60 7.03 -8.09
CA ALA A 24 -1.90 7.31 -6.69
C ALA A 24 -2.74 6.20 -6.03
N VAL A 25 -3.73 5.64 -6.75
CA VAL A 25 -4.53 4.50 -6.27
C VAL A 25 -3.64 3.27 -6.10
N VAL A 26 -2.84 2.92 -7.11
CA VAL A 26 -1.92 1.76 -7.05
C VAL A 26 -0.90 1.95 -5.92
N PHE A 27 -0.33 3.14 -5.78
CA PHE A 27 0.61 3.44 -4.70
C PHE A 27 -0.05 3.31 -3.33
N LYS A 28 -1.29 3.78 -3.15
CA LYS A 28 -2.04 3.56 -1.92
C LYS A 28 -2.27 2.08 -1.65
N LEU A 29 -2.70 1.30 -2.64
CA LEU A 29 -2.87 -0.15 -2.48
C LEU A 29 -1.58 -0.86 -2.09
N ILE A 30 -0.45 -0.50 -2.71
CA ILE A 30 0.88 -1.06 -2.36
C ILE A 30 1.28 -0.62 -0.95
N ARG A 31 1.03 0.64 -0.59
CA ARG A 31 1.34 1.17 0.74
C ARG A 31 0.47 0.55 1.82
N ASP A 32 -0.82 0.36 1.58
CA ASP A 32 -1.75 -0.34 2.47
C ASP A 32 -1.39 -1.82 2.60
N LYS A 33 -0.90 -2.45 1.53
CA LYS A 33 -0.35 -3.81 1.59
C LYS A 33 0.96 -3.88 2.39
N LYS A 34 1.84 -2.87 2.27
CA LYS A 34 3.09 -2.78 3.04
C LYS A 34 2.88 -2.34 4.50
N ARG A 35 1.86 -1.54 4.80
CA ARG A 35 1.52 -1.07 6.16
C ARG A 35 0.62 -2.02 6.94
N GLY A 36 0.26 -3.15 6.34
CA GLY A 36 -0.42 -4.23 7.03
C GLY A 36 -1.90 -3.96 7.21
N LYS A 37 -2.71 -4.74 6.48
CA LYS A 37 -3.74 -5.52 7.17
C LYS A 37 -3.01 -6.27 8.29
N GLY A 38 -2.97 -5.66 9.47
CA GLY A 38 -2.35 -6.21 10.65
C GLY A 38 -3.09 -7.46 11.08
N THR A 39 -2.66 -8.61 10.58
CA THR A 39 -2.67 -9.79 11.42
C THR A 39 -1.38 -9.69 12.24
N CYS A 40 -1.52 -9.40 13.54
CA CYS A 40 -0.46 -9.29 14.54
C CYS A 40 0.69 -8.28 14.30
N SER A 41 0.47 -7.00 14.65
CA SER A 41 1.57 -6.12 15.08
C SER A 41 1.82 -6.38 16.57
N CYS A 42 2.65 -7.37 16.88
CA CYS A 42 3.17 -7.54 18.23
C CYS A 42 4.39 -6.63 18.36
N GLY A 43 4.19 -5.41 18.86
CA GLY A 43 5.28 -4.65 19.48
C GLY A 43 5.74 -5.34 20.77
N ASP A 44 6.77 -4.81 21.42
CA ASP A 44 7.47 -5.35 22.60
C ASP A 44 6.60 -5.60 23.86
N ASN A 45 5.27 -5.49 23.75
CA ASN A 45 4.29 -5.77 24.79
C ASN A 45 3.24 -6.78 24.26
N CYS A 46 3.65 -8.04 24.10
CA CYS A 46 2.82 -9.16 23.61
C CYS A 46 1.80 -9.69 24.67
N GLY A 47 1.66 -9.03 25.82
CA GLY A 47 0.83 -9.50 26.94
C GLY A 47 -0.67 -9.30 26.81
N SER A 48 -1.14 -8.48 25.85
CA SER A 48 -2.58 -8.17 25.69
C SER A 48 -3.02 -8.01 24.23
N CYS A 49 -2.25 -8.55 23.28
CA CYS A 49 -2.63 -8.50 21.87
C CYS A 49 -3.72 -9.54 21.56
N ALA A 50 -4.73 -9.16 20.76
CA ALA A 50 -5.83 -10.04 20.34
C ALA A 50 -5.37 -11.28 19.54
N CYS A 51 -4.09 -11.37 19.18
CA CYS A 51 -3.44 -12.51 18.52
C CYS A 51 -2.56 -13.36 19.44
N SER A 52 -2.59 -13.14 20.77
CA SER A 52 -1.74 -13.85 21.74
C SER A 52 -1.84 -15.38 21.62
N GLY A 53 -3.04 -15.91 21.35
CA GLY A 53 -3.28 -17.35 21.19
C GLY A 53 -2.72 -17.97 19.90
N ALA A 54 -2.36 -17.17 18.88
CA ALA A 54 -1.78 -17.66 17.63
C ALA A 54 -0.26 -17.47 17.54
N CYS A 55 0.30 -16.48 18.24
CA CYS A 55 1.73 -16.19 18.23
C CYS A 55 2.53 -17.10 19.19
N HIS A 56 1.92 -17.58 20.28
CA HIS A 56 2.52 -18.56 21.20
C HIS A 56 1.86 -19.95 21.04
N GLY A 57 1.94 -20.51 19.85
CA GLY A 57 1.60 -21.91 19.61
C GLY A 57 2.71 -22.83 20.13
N SER A 58 2.57 -23.32 21.36
CA SER A 58 3.24 -24.50 21.94
C SER A 58 4.73 -24.70 21.57
N HIS A 59 5.63 -24.11 22.36
CA HIS A 59 6.93 -24.72 22.62
C HIS A 59 6.96 -25.24 24.06
N SER A 60 6.59 -26.51 24.19
CA SER A 60 7.04 -27.40 25.26
C SER A 60 8.56 -27.34 25.33
N GLY A 61 9.12 -26.91 26.47
CA GLY A 61 10.57 -26.83 26.63
C GLY A 61 11.02 -26.16 27.93
N ARG A 62 10.85 -26.90 29.03
CA ARG A 62 11.23 -26.65 30.45
C ARG A 62 10.24 -25.88 31.30
#